data_AF-A0A1X0EYF0-F1
#
_entry.id   AF-A0A1X0EYF0-F1
#
_cell.length_a   1.000
_cell.length_b   1.000
_cell.length_c   1.000
_cell.angle_alpha   90.00
_cell.angle_beta   90.00
_cell.angle_gamma   90.00
#
_symmetry.space_group_name_H-M   'P 1'
#
loop_
_entity.id
_entity.type
_entity.pdbx_description
1 polymer ?
#
loop_
_entity_poly.entity_id
_entity_poly.type
_entity_poly.pdbx_seq_one_letter_code
_entity_poly.pdbx_strand_id
1 'polypeptide(L)'
;QLVIYALLDSPRATGAYRFVLRPGKDAVMDVQARVFLRDKVSKLGLAPLTSMYLFGSNQPSEQHNFRPELHDSSGLQIHAGNGEWLWRP
;
A
#
# COMPACT_ATOMS: atom_id res chain seq x y z
N GLN A 1 17.14 11.32 -9.78
CA GLN A 1 17.00 9.92 -9.32
C GLN A 1 17.74 9.79 -8.00
N LEU A 2 17.13 9.17 -6.99
CA LEU A 2 17.72 8.91 -5.67
C LEU A 2 17.66 7.41 -5.38
N VAL A 3 18.77 6.83 -4.92
CA VAL A 3 18.84 5.41 -4.53
C VAL A 3 18.98 5.31 -3.02
N ILE A 4 18.11 4.54 -2.39
CA ILE A 4 18.09 4.32 -0.94
C ILE A 4 18.21 2.83 -0.67
N TYR A 5 19.11 2.45 0.23
CA TYR A 5 19.20 1.09 0.74
C TYR A 5 18.65 1.05 2.16
N ALA A 6 17.93 0.00 2.50
CA ALA A 6 17.40 -0.20 3.86
C ALA A 6 17.52 -1.65 4.30
N LEU A 7 17.81 -1.83 5.59
CA LEU A 7 17.71 -3.10 6.30
C LEU A 7 16.37 -3.13 7.05
N LEU A 8 15.59 -4.18 6.84
CA LEU A 8 14.42 -4.50 7.63
C LEU A 8 14.81 -5.52 8.71
N ASP A 9 14.39 -5.22 9.93
CA ASP A 9 14.54 -6.10 11.08
C ASP A 9 13.20 -6.25 11.81
N SER A 10 12.79 -7.48 12.06
CA SER A 10 11.53 -7.84 12.72
C SER A 10 11.71 -9.14 13.50
N PRO A 11 10.99 -9.38 14.61
CA PRO A 11 11.18 -10.58 15.44
C PRO A 11 11.27 -11.90 14.66
N ARG A 12 10.52 -12.06 13.55
CA ARG A 12 10.46 -13.31 12.77
C ARG A 12 10.94 -13.18 11.31
N ALA A 13 11.44 -12.01 10.89
CA ALA A 13 11.93 -11.81 9.53
C ALA A 13 13.01 -10.73 9.45
N THR A 14 13.84 -10.79 8.42
CA THR A 14 14.73 -9.70 8.01
C THR A 14 14.61 -9.46 6.52
N GLY A 15 15.01 -8.29 6.05
CA GLY A 15 15.06 -8.05 4.62
C GLY A 15 16.05 -6.98 4.20
N ALA A 16 16.52 -7.07 2.96
CA ALA A 16 17.35 -6.05 2.33
C ALA A 16 16.55 -5.41 1.20
N TYR A 17 16.51 -4.07 1.18
CA TYR A 17 15.74 -3.30 0.22
C TYR A 17 16.64 -2.35 -0.57
N ARG A 18 16.31 -2.19 -1.84
CA ARG A 18 16.81 -1.13 -2.72
C ARG A 18 15.62 -0.38 -3.29
N PHE A 19 15.53 0.90 -2.96
CA PHE A 19 14.53 1.82 -3.49
C PHE A 19 15.19 2.75 -4.52
N VAL A 20 14.58 2.90 -5.69
CA VAL A 20 14.99 3.89 -6.69
C VAL A 20 13.85 4.89 -6.88
N LEU A 21 13.98 6.06 -6.27
CA LEU A 21 13.01 7.14 -6.36
C LEU A 21 13.30 8.03 -7.58
N ARG A 22 12.28 8.22 -8.41
CA ARG A 22 12.28 9.14 -9.56
C ARG A 22 11.16 10.17 -9.37
N PRO A 23 11.49 11.36 -8.86
CA PRO A 23 10.53 12.47 -8.78
C PRO A 23 10.10 12.92 -10.19
N GLY A 24 8.84 13.33 -10.31
CA GLY A 24 8.21 13.80 -11.54
C GLY A 24 6.81 14.34 -11.23
N LYS A 25 5.92 14.37 -12.23
CA LYS A 25 4.49 14.61 -11.99
C LYS A 25 3.93 13.59 -11.01
N ASP A 26 4.29 12.32 -11.24
CA ASP A 26 4.14 11.23 -10.28
C ASP A 26 5.52 10.86 -9.74
N ALA A 27 5.63 10.63 -8.44
CA ALA A 27 6.84 10.10 -7.83
C ALA A 27 6.84 8.57 -7.95
N VAL A 28 7.67 8.02 -8.84
CA VAL A 28 7.76 6.57 -9.05
C VAL A 28 8.90 6.01 -8.19
N MET A 29 8.61 4.95 -7.45
CA MET A 29 9.58 4.24 -6.62
C MET A 29 9.69 2.77 -7.06
N ASP A 30 10.82 2.38 -7.66
CA ASP A 30 11.10 0.96 -7.85
C ASP A 30 11.59 0.36 -6.55
N VAL A 31 11.02 -0.79 -6.18
CA VAL A 31 11.39 -1.52 -4.96
C VAL A 31 11.90 -2.90 -5.33
N GLN A 32 13.15 -3.19 -4.97
CA GLN A 32 13.67 -4.55 -4.95
C GLN A 32 13.88 -4.98 -3.50
N ALA A 33 13.34 -6.15 -3.14
CA ALA A 33 13.42 -6.68 -1.80
C ALA A 33 13.95 -8.11 -1.81
N ARG A 34 14.76 -8.46 -0.81
CA ARG A 34 15.09 -9.84 -0.42
C ARG A 34 14.67 -10.03 1.02
N VAL A 35 13.68 -10.88 1.27
CA VAL A 35 13.14 -11.13 2.62
C VAL A 35 13.49 -12.55 3.06
N PHE A 36 14.00 -12.68 4.27
CA PHE A 36 14.37 -13.94 4.90
C PHE A 36 13.56 -14.12 6.17
N LEU A 37 12.80 -15.22 6.26
CA LEU A 37 12.09 -15.58 7.48
C LEU A 37 13.06 -16.20 8.46
N ARG A 38 13.03 -15.74 9.72
CA ARG A 38 13.80 -16.32 10.84
C ARG A 38 13.02 -17.41 11.56
N ASP A 39 11.69 -17.33 11.46
CA ASP A 39 10.76 -18.31 11.99
C ASP A 39 9.49 -18.29 11.11
N LYS A 40 8.61 -19.27 11.29
CA LYS A 40 7.33 -19.38 10.58
C LYS A 40 6.51 -18.10 10.74
N VAL A 41 5.63 -17.77 9.80
CA VAL A 41 4.64 -16.69 9.96
C VAL A 41 3.30 -17.19 9.47
N SER A 42 2.20 -16.70 10.04
CA SER A 42 0.85 -17.07 9.58
C SER A 42 0.47 -16.38 8.26
N LYS A 43 0.98 -15.17 8.05
CA LYS A 43 0.75 -14.37 6.85
C LYS A 43 1.95 -13.48 6.59
N LEU A 44 2.37 -13.41 5.33
CA LEU A 44 3.39 -12.48 4.85
C LEU A 44 2.73 -11.47 3.90
N GLY A 45 2.73 -10.20 4.27
CA GLY A 45 2.26 -9.12 3.39
C GLY A 45 3.39 -8.66 2.47
N LEU A 46 3.14 -8.64 1.16
CA LEU A 46 4.06 -8.13 0.15
C LEU A 46 3.51 -6.84 -0.44
N ALA A 47 4.39 -5.86 -0.67
CA ALA A 47 4.03 -4.52 -1.15
C ALA A 47 2.80 -3.92 -0.42
N PRO A 48 2.80 -3.88 0.93
CA PRO A 48 1.65 -3.39 1.67
C PRO A 48 1.41 -1.91 1.39
N LEU A 49 0.14 -1.54 1.29
CA LEU A 49 -0.33 -0.16 1.26
C LEU A 49 -1.25 0.04 2.46
N THR A 50 -1.17 1.21 3.06
CA THR A 50 -2.03 1.65 4.14
C THR A 50 -2.66 2.97 3.73
N SER A 51 -3.96 3.11 3.97
CA SER A 51 -4.72 4.32 3.68
C SER A 51 -5.76 4.55 4.79
N MET A 52 -6.61 5.56 4.63
CA MET A 52 -7.64 5.94 5.59
C MET A 52 -8.97 6.15 4.87
N TYR A 53 -10.06 5.69 5.51
CA TYR A 53 -11.42 5.94 5.08
C TYR A 53 -12.32 6.25 6.29
N LEU A 54 -13.01 7.38 6.28
CA LEU A 54 -13.95 7.76 7.35
C LEU A 54 -15.42 7.66 6.89
N PHE A 55 -15.78 8.32 5.80
CA PHE A 55 -17.11 8.22 5.16
C PHE A 55 -17.06 8.66 3.70
N GLY A 56 -18.07 8.28 2.92
CA GLY A 56 -18.15 8.53 1.48
C GLY A 56 -19.58 8.31 0.98
N SER A 57 -19.83 8.54 -0.31
CA SER A 57 -21.19 8.39 -0.88
C SER A 57 -21.81 7.00 -0.71
N ASN A 58 -21.00 5.94 -0.69
CA ASN A 58 -21.41 4.56 -0.43
C ASN A 58 -21.68 4.27 1.06
N GLN A 59 -21.14 5.07 1.98
CA GLN A 59 -21.41 5.00 3.42
C GLN A 59 -21.34 6.43 4.00
N PRO A 60 -22.44 7.20 3.94
CA PRO A 60 -22.45 8.59 4.37
C PRO A 60 -22.18 8.73 5.88
N SER A 61 -21.73 9.92 6.29
CA SER A 61 -21.56 10.21 7.72
C SER A 61 -22.88 10.14 8.46
N GLU A 62 -22.89 9.50 9.64
CA GLU A 62 -24.06 9.45 10.52
C GLU A 62 -24.42 10.83 11.09
N GLN A 63 -23.43 11.71 11.22
CA GLN A 63 -23.61 13.09 11.68
C GLN A 63 -23.63 14.03 10.49
N HIS A 64 -24.37 15.14 10.63
CA HIS A 64 -24.35 16.18 9.61
C HIS A 64 -22.92 16.69 9.43
N ASN A 65 -22.38 16.54 8.22
CA ASN A 65 -21.08 17.04 7.83
C ASN A 65 -21.25 17.90 6.59
N PHE A 66 -20.60 19.07 6.56
CA PHE A 66 -20.61 19.92 5.37
C PHE A 66 -19.77 19.33 4.23
N ARG A 67 -18.84 18.41 4.55
CA ARG A 67 -18.09 17.68 3.54
C ARG A 67 -18.91 16.49 3.07
N PRO A 68 -19.04 16.28 1.75
CA PRO A 68 -19.76 15.12 1.22
C PRO A 68 -19.02 13.80 1.50
N GLU A 69 -17.68 13.82 1.50
CA GLU A 69 -16.83 12.64 1.70
C GLU A 69 -15.53 13.01 2.44
N LEU A 70 -14.91 12.04 3.12
CA LEU A 70 -13.63 12.21 3.81
C LEU A 70 -12.86 10.88 3.87
N HIS A 71 -11.84 10.76 3.02
CA HIS A 71 -10.94 9.59 2.92
C HIS A 71 -9.67 9.97 2.14
N ASP A 72 -8.59 9.20 2.35
CA ASP A 72 -7.37 9.27 1.53
C ASP A 72 -7.48 8.34 0.32
N SER A 73 -8.36 7.33 0.37
CA SER A 73 -8.66 6.42 -0.73
C SER A 73 -10.10 5.89 -0.59
N SER A 74 -10.81 5.78 -1.72
CA SER A 74 -12.22 5.34 -1.77
C SER A 74 -12.43 3.91 -2.27
N GLY A 75 -11.36 3.14 -2.42
CA GLY A 75 -11.45 1.75 -2.85
C GLY A 75 -10.12 1.18 -3.34
N LEU A 76 -10.16 -0.13 -3.57
CA LEU A 76 -9.06 -0.95 -4.07
C LEU A 76 -9.32 -1.34 -5.52
N GLN A 77 -8.42 -0.94 -6.40
CA GLN A 77 -8.39 -1.37 -7.80
C GLN A 77 -7.41 -2.54 -7.96
N ILE A 78 -7.85 -3.59 -8.65
CA ILE A 78 -7.04 -4.79 -8.90
C ILE A 78 -7.09 -5.10 -10.39
N HIS A 79 -5.93 -5.16 -11.03
CA HIS A 79 -5.78 -5.81 -12.32
C HIS A 79 -5.41 -7.28 -12.07
N ALA A 80 -6.38 -8.17 -12.21
CA ALA A 80 -6.24 -9.57 -11.87
C ALA A 80 -5.40 -10.34 -12.89
N GLY A 81 -4.88 -11.51 -12.50
CA GLY A 81 -3.99 -12.31 -13.35
C GLY A 81 -4.63 -12.84 -14.64
N ASN A 82 -5.97 -12.87 -14.71
CA ASN A 82 -6.74 -13.20 -15.90
C ASN A 82 -6.98 -11.99 -16.83
N GLY A 83 -6.46 -10.79 -16.50
CA GLY A 83 -6.66 -9.54 -17.25
C GLY A 83 -7.92 -8.77 -16.90
N GLU A 84 -8.72 -9.25 -15.93
CA GLU A 84 -9.90 -8.54 -15.45
C GLU A 84 -9.52 -7.35 -14.56
N TRP A 85 -10.30 -6.27 -14.64
CA TRP A 85 -10.23 -5.16 -13.70
C TRP A 85 -11.34 -5.25 -12.66
N LEU A 86 -10.96 -5.35 -11.39
CA LEU A 86 -11.87 -5.37 -10.25
C LEU A 86 -11.78 -4.06 -9.46
N TRP A 87 -12.92 -3.61 -8.96
CA TRP A 87 -13.02 -2.48 -8.03
C TRP A 87 -13.75 -2.92 -6.76
N ARG A 88 -13.13 -2.65 -5.60
CA ARG A 88 -13.72 -2.87 -4.28
C ARG A 88 -13.80 -1.52 -3.56
N PRO A 89 -14.96 -0.86 -3.52
CA PRO A 89 -15.16 0.35 -2.74
C PRO A 89 -14.82 0.13 -1.26
#